data_AF-A0AAN6JCA7-F1
#
_entry.id   AF-A0AAN6JCA7-F1
#
_cell.length_a   1.000
_cell.length_b   1.000
_cell.length_c   1.000
_cell.angle_alpha   90.00
_cell.angle_beta   90.00
_cell.angle_gamma   90.00
#
_symmetry.space_group_name_H-M   'P 1'
#
loop_
_entity.id
_entity.type
_entity.pdbx_description
1 polymer ?
#
loop_
_entity_poly.entity_id
_entity_poly.type
_entity_poly.pdbx_seq_one_letter_code
_entity_poly.pdbx_strand_id
1 'polypeptide(L)'
;MLNVSTSTRTTLDRFLTSEGTQCCDLALHAHLLNALGRNWTAYIEDLTVALLEQDNKASYCSIDKSRDNHGFTVTYHDLQEMHMLQARIDRASVALEACVEIGRKCLTHFEGDDELTPACSASRQSCRAKLGVYVSDMARHSVALQRLDRRLKGILDLISRVLMFRNEVLLQNFNRHSGDTLDALLAINQQSRIHQATLTQLFATVQADSVLLKILGIVATVYLPASLVAAQSKTVFSSNLIQYVAAASPTAEPQRLVLSPQFWTYVATSLPLMGLTLACTLFLDRRSRRQAALGKAVAADEGVVLSPGAGTAHAGALPSHP
;
A
#
# COMPACT_ATOMS: atom_id res chain seq x y z
N MET A 1 -41.64 -23.37 14.89
CA MET A 1 -43.11 -23.42 14.91
C MET A 1 -43.61 -22.91 13.57
N LEU A 2 -44.30 -23.76 12.78
CA LEU A 2 -44.93 -23.32 11.53
C LEU A 2 -46.16 -22.48 11.90
N ASN A 3 -46.14 -21.19 11.59
CA ASN A 3 -47.29 -20.31 11.82
C ASN A 3 -48.33 -20.60 10.72
N VAL A 4 -49.22 -21.54 10.98
CA VAL A 4 -50.28 -21.92 10.04
C VAL A 4 -51.26 -20.75 9.92
N SER A 5 -51.48 -20.27 8.70
CA SER A 5 -52.44 -19.18 8.44
C SER A 5 -53.81 -19.49 9.06
N THR A 6 -54.46 -18.47 9.63
CA THR A 6 -55.83 -18.60 10.16
C THR A 6 -56.81 -19.09 9.08
N SER A 7 -56.55 -18.74 7.82
CA SER A 7 -57.31 -19.20 6.65
C SER A 7 -57.18 -20.71 6.42
N THR A 8 -55.98 -21.28 6.53
CA THR A 8 -55.79 -22.73 6.35
C THR A 8 -56.40 -23.51 7.51
N ARG A 9 -56.30 -22.99 8.75
CA ARG A 9 -56.95 -23.60 9.92
C ARG A 9 -58.47 -23.64 9.79
N THR A 10 -59.10 -22.50 9.46
CA THR A 10 -60.57 -22.43 9.28
C THR A 10 -61.06 -23.32 8.14
N THR A 11 -60.27 -23.49 7.08
CA THR A 11 -60.60 -24.39 5.97
C THR A 11 -60.50 -25.86 6.39
N LEU A 12 -59.49 -26.22 7.20
CA LEU A 12 -59.32 -27.56 7.72
C LEU A 12 -60.42 -27.93 8.72
N ASP A 13 -60.73 -27.03 9.66
CA ASP A 13 -61.80 -27.23 10.65
C ASP A 13 -63.15 -27.45 9.95
N ARG A 14 -63.46 -26.64 8.92
CA ARG A 14 -64.68 -26.82 8.11
C ARG A 14 -64.74 -28.18 7.42
N PHE A 15 -63.59 -28.67 6.93
CA PHE A 15 -63.50 -29.97 6.28
C PHE A 15 -63.69 -31.12 7.26
N LEU A 16 -63.07 -31.04 8.45
CA LEU A 16 -63.21 -32.04 9.52
C LEU A 16 -64.66 -32.12 10.04
N THR A 17 -65.40 -31.02 10.03
CA THR A 17 -66.82 -31.00 10.41
C THR A 17 -67.76 -31.51 9.31
N SER A 18 -67.29 -31.67 8.07
CA SER A 18 -68.14 -32.15 6.97
C SER A 18 -68.18 -33.68 6.96
N GLU A 19 -69.38 -34.28 7.04
CA GLU A 19 -69.58 -35.75 7.05
C GLU A 19 -69.11 -36.45 5.75
N GLY A 20 -68.79 -35.69 4.70
CA GLY A 20 -68.34 -36.21 3.41
C GLY A 20 -66.93 -36.80 3.37
N THR A 21 -66.20 -36.84 4.50
CA THR A 21 -64.84 -37.38 4.58
C THR A 21 -64.76 -38.91 4.64
N GLN A 22 -65.85 -39.60 4.98
CA GLN A 22 -65.86 -41.05 5.23
C GLN A 22 -65.57 -41.93 4.00
N CYS A 23 -65.50 -41.32 2.82
CA CYS A 23 -65.63 -42.00 1.56
C CYS A 23 -64.28 -42.02 0.78
N CYS A 24 -63.29 -41.22 1.20
CA CYS A 24 -61.97 -41.19 0.56
C CYS A 24 -60.87 -40.93 1.61
N ASP A 25 -60.06 -41.94 1.90
CA ASP A 25 -58.97 -41.88 2.89
C ASP A 25 -57.89 -40.82 2.55
N LEU A 26 -57.75 -40.51 1.25
CA LEU A 26 -56.83 -39.47 0.79
C LEU A 26 -57.44 -38.05 0.79
N ALA A 27 -58.73 -37.88 1.11
CA ALA A 27 -59.38 -36.57 1.02
C ALA A 27 -58.73 -35.54 1.96
N LEU A 28 -58.37 -35.97 3.19
CA LEU A 28 -57.64 -35.16 4.15
C LEU A 28 -56.26 -34.75 3.61
N HIS A 29 -55.52 -35.70 3.03
CA HIS A 29 -54.21 -35.47 2.43
C HIS A 29 -54.29 -34.48 1.26
N ALA A 30 -55.27 -34.65 0.36
CA ALA A 30 -55.49 -33.73 -0.76
C ALA A 30 -55.81 -32.31 -0.28
N HIS A 31 -56.57 -32.17 0.81
CA HIS A 31 -56.85 -30.86 1.40
C HIS A 31 -55.62 -30.24 2.07
N LEU A 32 -54.84 -31.02 2.82
CA LEU A 32 -53.60 -30.55 3.42
C LEU A 32 -52.58 -30.13 2.36
N LEU A 33 -52.38 -30.93 1.32
CA LEU A 33 -51.49 -30.60 0.20
C LEU A 33 -51.93 -29.32 -0.51
N ASN A 34 -53.22 -29.18 -0.82
CA ASN A 34 -53.76 -27.96 -1.42
C ASN A 34 -53.57 -26.73 -0.51
N ALA A 35 -53.78 -26.87 0.80
CA ALA A 35 -53.57 -25.80 1.76
C ALA A 35 -52.09 -25.39 1.86
N LEU A 36 -51.16 -26.35 1.85
CA LEU A 36 -49.72 -26.11 1.84
C LEU A 36 -49.27 -25.45 0.52
N GLY A 37 -49.86 -25.89 -0.59
CA GLY A 37 -49.58 -25.37 -1.92
C GLY A 37 -49.77 -23.87 -2.04
N ARG A 38 -50.81 -23.32 -1.40
CA ARG A 38 -51.14 -21.88 -1.44
C ARG A 38 -50.07 -20.97 -0.85
N ASN A 39 -49.28 -21.46 0.11
CA ASN A 39 -48.25 -20.64 0.76
C ASN A 39 -47.04 -20.37 -0.14
N TRP A 40 -46.84 -21.17 -1.19
CA TRP A 40 -45.73 -21.00 -2.12
C TRP A 40 -45.81 -19.70 -2.92
N THR A 41 -47.01 -19.19 -3.20
CA THR A 41 -47.19 -17.93 -3.94
C THR A 41 -46.52 -16.77 -3.23
N ALA A 42 -46.79 -16.58 -1.93
CA ALA A 42 -46.20 -15.50 -1.14
C ALA A 42 -44.67 -15.65 -1.01
N TYR A 43 -44.19 -16.89 -0.88
CA TYR A 43 -42.75 -17.16 -0.82
C TYR A 43 -42.03 -16.85 -2.14
N ILE A 44 -42.62 -17.22 -3.28
CA ILE A 44 -42.07 -16.90 -4.61
C ILE A 44 -42.11 -15.40 -4.87
N GLU A 45 -43.15 -14.71 -4.40
CA GLU A 45 -43.25 -13.25 -4.47
C GLU A 45 -42.16 -12.56 -3.64
N ASP A 46 -41.91 -13.01 -2.40
CA ASP A 46 -40.78 -12.53 -1.57
C ASP A 46 -39.43 -12.70 -2.28
N LEU A 47 -39.17 -13.87 -2.85
CA LEU A 47 -37.96 -14.11 -3.65
C LEU A 47 -37.88 -13.21 -4.88
N THR A 48 -39.00 -12.92 -5.53
CA THR A 48 -39.06 -12.04 -6.70
C THR A 48 -38.74 -10.59 -6.31
N VAL A 49 -39.29 -10.10 -5.19
CA VAL A 49 -39.01 -8.77 -4.67
C VAL A 49 -37.54 -8.63 -4.28
N ALA A 50 -36.99 -9.61 -3.56
CA ALA A 50 -35.57 -9.63 -3.21
C ALA A 50 -34.67 -9.61 -4.47
N LEU A 51 -35.03 -10.38 -5.50
CA LEU A 51 -34.31 -10.38 -6.77
C LEU A 51 -34.39 -9.03 -7.50
N LEU A 52 -35.57 -8.40 -7.51
CA LEU A 52 -35.78 -7.08 -8.13
C LEU A 52 -34.98 -5.99 -7.43
N GLU A 53 -34.84 -6.05 -6.11
CA GLU A 53 -34.01 -5.11 -5.36
C GLU A 53 -32.55 -5.19 -5.82
N GLN A 54 -32.02 -6.40 -5.97
CA GLN A 54 -30.64 -6.61 -6.43
C GLN A 54 -30.46 -6.24 -7.91
N ASP A 55 -31.47 -6.51 -8.75
CA ASP A 55 -31.48 -6.11 -10.16
C ASP A 55 -31.42 -4.58 -10.31
N ASN A 56 -32.21 -3.86 -9.51
CA ASN A 56 -32.21 -2.41 -9.48
C ASN A 56 -30.84 -1.87 -9.02
N LYS A 57 -30.27 -2.43 -7.94
CA LYS A 57 -28.92 -2.05 -7.47
C LYS A 57 -27.87 -2.27 -8.56
N ALA A 58 -27.92 -3.39 -9.29
CA ALA A 58 -27.00 -3.70 -10.37
C ALA A 58 -27.17 -2.77 -11.57
N SER A 59 -28.41 -2.51 -11.99
CA SER A 59 -28.75 -1.70 -13.17
C SER A 59 -28.45 -0.21 -12.97
N TYR A 60 -28.63 0.31 -11.76
CA TYR A 60 -28.39 1.73 -11.43
C TYR A 60 -27.03 1.96 -10.75
N CYS A 61 -26.12 0.99 -10.83
CA CYS A 61 -24.78 1.11 -10.28
C CYS A 61 -23.94 2.09 -11.12
N SER A 62 -23.53 3.23 -10.53
CA SER A 62 -22.60 4.14 -11.22
C SER A 62 -21.21 3.53 -11.27
N ILE A 63 -20.63 3.44 -12.46
CA ILE A 63 -19.25 2.99 -12.64
C ILE A 63 -18.27 4.05 -12.16
N ASP A 64 -18.62 5.32 -12.30
CA ASP A 64 -17.72 6.45 -12.05
C ASP A 64 -17.99 7.07 -10.68
N LYS A 65 -17.04 6.90 -9.76
CA LYS A 65 -17.10 7.46 -8.40
C LYS A 65 -16.82 8.96 -8.37
N SER A 66 -16.39 9.56 -9.47
CA SER A 66 -15.82 10.91 -9.47
C SER A 66 -16.84 12.05 -9.44
N ARG A 67 -18.14 11.79 -9.70
CA ARG A 67 -19.11 12.87 -9.90
C ARG A 67 -20.38 12.83 -9.06
N ASP A 68 -20.88 11.67 -8.64
CA ASP A 68 -22.17 11.60 -7.94
C ASP A 68 -22.10 10.80 -6.64
N ASN A 69 -22.24 11.49 -5.51
CA ASN A 69 -22.38 10.90 -4.17
C ASN A 69 -23.70 10.12 -3.95
N HIS A 70 -24.55 10.00 -4.97
CA HIS A 70 -25.89 9.41 -4.87
C HIS A 70 -26.07 8.10 -5.65
N GLY A 71 -25.02 7.57 -6.28
CA GLY A 71 -25.09 6.30 -7.01
C GLY A 71 -25.14 5.08 -6.10
N PHE A 72 -25.92 4.06 -6.48
CA PHE A 72 -25.84 2.74 -5.84
C PHE A 72 -24.42 2.19 -6.00
N THR A 73 -23.84 1.70 -4.91
CA THR A 73 -22.52 1.07 -4.94
C THR A 73 -22.68 -0.43 -4.79
N VAL A 74 -22.47 -1.17 -5.86
CA VAL A 74 -22.37 -2.63 -5.81
C VAL A 74 -21.06 -3.04 -5.12
N THR A 75 -21.16 -3.92 -4.13
CA THR A 75 -20.09 -4.43 -3.28
C THR A 75 -20.01 -5.95 -3.35
N TYR A 76 -18.96 -6.53 -2.76
CA TYR A 76 -18.87 -7.98 -2.57
C TYR A 76 -19.98 -8.54 -1.67
N HIS A 77 -20.57 -7.70 -0.80
CA HIS A 77 -21.69 -8.12 0.03
C HIS A 77 -22.92 -8.42 -0.81
N ASP A 78 -23.24 -7.60 -1.82
CA ASP A 78 -24.36 -7.84 -2.74
C ASP A 78 -24.17 -9.16 -3.52
N LEU A 79 -22.93 -9.50 -3.88
CA LEU A 79 -22.61 -10.79 -4.50
C LEU A 79 -22.89 -11.97 -3.54
N GLN A 80 -22.55 -11.83 -2.26
CA GLN A 80 -22.87 -12.85 -1.24
C GLN A 80 -24.37 -13.00 -1.04
N GLU A 81 -25.12 -11.89 -0.97
CA GLU A 81 -26.58 -11.91 -0.88
C GLU A 81 -27.20 -12.64 -2.08
N MET A 82 -26.69 -12.38 -3.29
CA MET A 82 -27.13 -13.06 -4.52
C MET A 82 -26.86 -14.57 -4.49
N HIS A 83 -25.71 -15.01 -4.01
CA HIS A 83 -25.42 -16.44 -3.83
C HIS A 83 -26.32 -17.09 -2.75
N MET A 84 -26.62 -16.37 -1.67
CA MET A 84 -27.57 -16.84 -0.67
C MET A 84 -28.98 -16.96 -1.24
N LEU A 85 -29.40 -16.01 -2.08
CA LEU A 85 -30.66 -16.04 -2.81
C LEU A 85 -30.70 -17.22 -3.80
N GLN A 86 -29.60 -17.50 -4.50
CA GLN A 86 -29.44 -18.67 -5.37
C GLN A 86 -29.70 -19.97 -4.59
N ALA A 87 -29.00 -20.15 -3.47
CA ALA A 87 -29.15 -21.33 -2.64
C ALA A 87 -30.59 -21.49 -2.10
N ARG A 88 -31.30 -20.38 -1.82
CA ARG A 88 -32.73 -20.40 -1.44
C ARG A 88 -33.62 -20.87 -2.59
N ILE A 89 -33.38 -20.38 -3.82
CA ILE A 89 -34.14 -20.76 -5.01
C ILE A 89 -33.90 -22.24 -5.35
N ASP A 90 -32.65 -22.71 -5.32
CA ASP A 90 -32.30 -24.10 -5.62
C ASP A 90 -32.98 -25.07 -4.65
N ARG A 91 -32.91 -24.79 -3.33
CA ARG A 91 -33.60 -25.61 -2.32
C ARG A 91 -35.12 -25.62 -2.53
N ALA A 92 -35.70 -24.47 -2.88
CA ALA A 92 -37.14 -24.37 -3.15
C ALA A 92 -37.53 -25.13 -4.43
N SER A 93 -36.68 -25.13 -5.47
CA SER A 93 -36.90 -25.90 -6.70
C SER A 93 -36.96 -27.40 -6.41
N VAL A 94 -35.96 -27.92 -5.69
CA VAL A 94 -35.91 -29.34 -5.30
C VAL A 94 -37.13 -29.73 -4.45
N ALA A 95 -37.54 -28.86 -3.51
CA ALA A 95 -38.71 -29.09 -2.68
C ALA A 95 -40.01 -29.12 -3.51
N LEU A 96 -40.18 -28.20 -4.46
CA LEU A 96 -41.35 -28.17 -5.35
C LEU A 96 -41.38 -29.37 -6.30
N GLU A 97 -40.24 -29.77 -6.86
CA GLU A 97 -40.14 -30.97 -7.70
C GLU A 97 -40.57 -32.23 -6.93
N ALA A 98 -40.13 -32.37 -5.68
CA ALA A 98 -40.58 -33.45 -4.80
C ALA A 98 -42.09 -33.37 -4.52
N CYS A 99 -42.63 -32.16 -4.30
CA CYS A 99 -44.07 -31.95 -4.09
C CYS A 99 -44.92 -32.33 -5.32
N VAL A 100 -44.44 -31.99 -6.52
CA VAL A 100 -45.05 -32.38 -7.80
C VAL A 100 -45.03 -33.90 -7.94
N GLU A 101 -43.90 -34.54 -7.65
CA GLU A 101 -43.75 -35.99 -7.77
C GLU A 101 -44.66 -36.75 -6.78
N ILE A 102 -44.74 -36.30 -5.53
CA ILE A 102 -45.68 -36.85 -4.54
C ILE A 102 -47.12 -36.73 -5.05
N GLY A 103 -47.51 -35.55 -5.54
CA GLY A 103 -48.87 -35.35 -6.07
C GLY A 103 -49.18 -36.24 -7.27
N ARG A 104 -48.22 -36.45 -8.17
CA ARG A 104 -48.36 -37.38 -9.31
C ARG A 104 -48.51 -38.83 -8.86
N LYS A 105 -47.70 -39.30 -7.90
CA LYS A 105 -47.81 -40.65 -7.34
C LYS A 105 -49.16 -40.88 -6.66
N CYS A 106 -49.65 -39.89 -5.92
CA CYS A 106 -50.99 -39.94 -5.36
C CYS A 106 -52.08 -40.02 -6.45
N LEU A 107 -51.95 -39.31 -7.57
CA LEU A 107 -52.87 -39.42 -8.71
C LEU A 107 -52.84 -40.82 -9.35
N THR A 108 -51.65 -41.41 -9.54
CA THR A 108 -51.53 -42.76 -10.10
C THR A 108 -52.16 -43.83 -9.20
N HIS A 109 -52.09 -43.65 -7.87
CA HIS A 109 -52.77 -44.54 -6.92
C HIS A 109 -54.29 -44.47 -7.07
N PHE A 110 -54.85 -43.30 -7.41
CA PHE A 110 -56.28 -43.16 -7.70
C PHE A 110 -56.70 -43.81 -9.02
N GLU A 111 -55.78 -44.06 -9.94
CA GLU A 111 -56.10 -44.73 -11.21
C GLU A 111 -56.10 -46.26 -11.07
N GLY A 112 -55.26 -46.82 -10.20
CA GLY A 112 -55.19 -48.28 -9.99
C GLY A 112 -56.36 -48.89 -9.20
N ASP A 113 -56.99 -48.11 -8.31
CA ASP A 113 -58.03 -48.61 -7.39
C ASP A 113 -59.48 -48.36 -7.89
N ASP A 114 -59.69 -47.92 -9.13
CA ASP A 114 -61.03 -47.52 -9.64
C ASP A 114 -61.98 -48.71 -9.87
N GLU A 115 -61.50 -49.96 -9.86
CA GLU A 115 -62.31 -51.15 -10.17
C GLU A 115 -63.08 -51.74 -8.97
N LEU A 116 -62.73 -51.39 -7.72
CA LEU A 116 -63.15 -52.20 -6.56
C LEU A 116 -64.40 -51.72 -5.80
N THR A 117 -64.84 -50.46 -5.93
CA THR A 117 -65.99 -49.94 -5.14
C THR A 117 -66.77 -48.80 -5.83
N PRO A 118 -67.95 -49.08 -6.43
CA PRO A 118 -68.75 -48.07 -7.13
C PRO A 118 -69.47 -47.07 -6.22
N ALA A 119 -69.65 -47.39 -4.93
CA ALA A 119 -70.45 -46.57 -4.00
C ALA A 119 -69.86 -45.19 -3.69
N CYS A 120 -68.60 -44.91 -4.06
CA CYS A 120 -67.91 -43.66 -3.73
C CYS A 120 -67.23 -42.93 -4.91
N SER A 121 -67.66 -43.21 -6.14
CA SER A 121 -67.05 -42.65 -7.36
C SER A 121 -67.02 -41.11 -7.38
N ALA A 122 -68.08 -40.44 -6.95
CA ALA A 122 -68.18 -38.98 -6.98
C ALA A 122 -67.18 -38.27 -6.04
N SER A 123 -67.02 -38.75 -4.79
CA SER A 123 -66.09 -38.15 -3.82
C SER A 123 -64.63 -38.37 -4.24
N ARG A 124 -64.32 -39.58 -4.74
CA ARG A 124 -63.01 -39.92 -5.29
C ARG A 124 -62.66 -39.06 -6.49
N GLN A 125 -63.60 -38.85 -7.42
CA GLN A 125 -63.41 -37.97 -8.56
C GLN A 125 -63.16 -36.51 -8.13
N SER A 126 -63.86 -36.02 -7.10
CA SER A 126 -63.61 -34.70 -6.52
C SER A 126 -62.20 -34.60 -5.92
N CYS A 127 -61.74 -35.62 -5.19
CA CYS A 127 -60.39 -35.67 -4.61
C CYS A 127 -59.31 -35.71 -5.69
N ARG A 128 -59.50 -36.53 -6.74
CA ARG A 128 -58.62 -36.60 -7.90
C ARG A 128 -58.53 -35.25 -8.61
N ALA A 129 -59.65 -34.57 -8.82
CA ALA A 129 -59.68 -33.24 -9.43
C ALA A 129 -58.91 -32.21 -8.58
N LYS A 130 -59.14 -32.19 -7.26
CA LYS A 130 -58.40 -31.30 -6.33
C LYS A 130 -56.90 -31.57 -6.35
N LEU A 131 -56.49 -32.84 -6.36
CA LEU A 131 -55.09 -33.22 -6.42
C LEU A 131 -54.45 -32.88 -7.78
N GLY A 132 -55.21 -33.01 -8.86
CA GLY A 132 -54.80 -32.56 -10.20
C GLY A 132 -54.50 -31.06 -10.22
N VAL A 133 -55.40 -30.24 -9.66
CA VAL A 133 -55.17 -28.79 -9.51
C VAL A 133 -53.90 -28.51 -8.70
N TYR A 134 -53.71 -29.19 -7.57
CA TYR A 134 -52.49 -29.05 -6.76
C TYR A 134 -51.22 -29.37 -7.56
N VAL A 135 -51.18 -30.47 -8.32
CA VAL A 135 -50.02 -30.85 -9.13
C VAL A 135 -49.74 -29.79 -10.20
N SER A 136 -50.78 -29.30 -10.88
CA SER A 136 -50.64 -28.22 -11.87
C SER A 136 -50.12 -26.93 -11.25
N ASP A 137 -50.61 -26.57 -10.06
CA ASP A 137 -50.14 -25.38 -9.34
C ASP A 137 -48.68 -25.50 -8.91
N MET A 138 -48.26 -26.65 -8.36
CA MET A 138 -46.87 -26.88 -7.96
C MET A 138 -45.93 -26.88 -9.18
N ALA A 139 -46.36 -27.47 -10.30
CA ALA A 139 -45.60 -27.44 -11.54
C ALA A 139 -45.44 -26.00 -12.07
N ARG A 140 -46.49 -25.18 -12.00
CA ARG A 140 -46.42 -23.76 -12.35
C ARG A 140 -45.43 -23.00 -11.45
N HIS A 141 -45.44 -23.27 -10.15
CA HIS A 141 -44.50 -22.66 -9.20
C HIS A 141 -43.05 -23.08 -9.48
N SER A 142 -42.81 -24.34 -9.82
CA SER A 142 -41.48 -24.83 -10.23
C SER A 142 -40.97 -24.07 -11.48
N VAL A 143 -41.82 -23.91 -12.51
CA VAL A 143 -41.47 -23.10 -13.70
C VAL A 143 -41.19 -21.64 -13.33
N ALA A 144 -41.92 -21.06 -12.37
CA ALA A 144 -41.66 -19.70 -11.90
C ALA A 144 -40.27 -19.58 -11.21
N LEU A 145 -39.90 -20.53 -10.35
CA LEU A 145 -38.57 -20.58 -9.74
C LEU A 145 -37.46 -20.74 -10.78
N GLN A 146 -37.66 -21.59 -11.80
CA GLN A 146 -36.69 -21.73 -12.89
C GLN A 146 -36.49 -20.43 -13.68
N ARG A 147 -37.55 -19.63 -13.86
CA ARG A 147 -37.43 -18.30 -14.48
C ARG A 147 -36.66 -17.33 -13.58
N LEU A 148 -36.91 -17.35 -12.27
CA LEU A 148 -36.17 -16.55 -11.29
C LEU A 148 -34.68 -16.94 -11.26
N ASP A 149 -34.34 -18.22 -11.27
CA ASP A 149 -32.96 -18.70 -11.32
C ASP A 149 -32.22 -18.22 -12.58
N ARG A 150 -32.85 -18.30 -13.76
CA ARG A 150 -32.25 -17.77 -15.00
C ARG A 150 -31.98 -16.27 -14.92
N ARG A 151 -32.93 -15.52 -14.37
CA ARG A 151 -32.77 -14.06 -14.18
C ARG A 151 -31.68 -13.74 -13.17
N LEU A 152 -31.63 -14.46 -12.05
CA LEU A 152 -30.59 -14.35 -11.03
C LEU A 152 -29.20 -14.57 -11.62
N LYS A 153 -29.02 -15.60 -12.46
CA LYS A 153 -27.75 -15.85 -13.16
C LYS A 153 -27.33 -14.69 -14.06
N GLY A 154 -28.28 -14.07 -14.76
CA GLY A 154 -28.03 -12.87 -15.56
C GLY A 154 -27.58 -11.67 -14.71
N ILE A 155 -28.22 -11.43 -13.57
CA ILE A 155 -27.86 -10.35 -12.65
C ILE A 155 -26.49 -10.62 -12.01
N LEU A 156 -26.19 -11.88 -11.66
CA LEU A 156 -24.91 -12.29 -11.09
C LEU A 156 -23.75 -12.08 -12.08
N ASP A 157 -23.93 -12.44 -13.36
CA ASP A 157 -22.97 -12.15 -14.43
C ASP A 157 -22.75 -10.64 -14.58
N LEU A 158 -23.82 -9.84 -14.57
CA LEU A 158 -23.73 -8.38 -14.64
C LEU A 158 -22.95 -7.79 -13.46
N ILE A 159 -23.30 -8.14 -12.22
CA ILE A 159 -22.61 -7.70 -11.00
C ILE A 159 -21.13 -8.09 -11.06
N SER A 160 -20.83 -9.33 -11.45
CA SER A 160 -19.47 -9.83 -11.58
C SER A 160 -18.65 -9.00 -12.58
N ARG A 161 -19.21 -8.68 -13.75
CA ARG A 161 -18.57 -7.82 -14.76
C ARG A 161 -18.37 -6.39 -14.27
N VAL A 162 -19.34 -5.82 -13.55
CA VAL A 162 -19.21 -4.47 -12.96
C VAL A 162 -18.08 -4.44 -11.92
N LEU A 163 -17.99 -5.47 -11.08
CA LEU A 163 -16.91 -5.59 -10.09
C LEU A 163 -15.55 -5.80 -10.75
N MET A 164 -15.45 -6.66 -11.78
CA MET A 164 -14.23 -6.85 -12.55
C MET A 164 -13.77 -5.56 -13.22
N PHE A 165 -14.67 -4.85 -13.90
CA PHE A 165 -14.37 -3.57 -14.53
C PHE A 165 -13.86 -2.54 -13.51
N ARG A 166 -14.51 -2.44 -12.35
CA ARG A 166 -14.07 -1.54 -11.27
C ARG A 166 -12.68 -1.91 -10.75
N ASN A 167 -12.40 -3.20 -10.60
CA ASN A 167 -11.08 -3.67 -10.17
C ASN A 167 -10.01 -3.33 -11.21
N GLU A 168 -10.30 -3.51 -12.49
CA GLU A 168 -9.41 -3.14 -13.60
C GLU A 168 -9.13 -1.63 -13.61
N VAL A 169 -10.16 -0.80 -13.47
CA VAL A 169 -9.99 0.67 -13.39
C VAL A 169 -9.14 1.06 -12.17
N LEU A 170 -9.34 0.42 -11.01
CA LEU A 170 -8.52 0.66 -9.83
C LEU A 170 -7.05 0.28 -10.06
N LEU A 171 -6.79 -0.86 -10.71
CA LEU A 171 -5.45 -1.30 -11.08
C LEU A 171 -4.79 -0.35 -12.10
N GLN A 172 -5.52 0.08 -13.12
CA GLN A 172 -5.03 1.04 -14.11
C GLN A 172 -4.70 2.39 -13.46
N ASN A 173 -5.58 2.89 -12.59
CA ASN A 173 -5.33 4.11 -11.84
C ASN A 173 -4.11 3.96 -10.93
N PHE A 174 -3.99 2.86 -10.19
CA PHE A 174 -2.83 2.58 -9.35
C PHE A 174 -1.53 2.53 -10.16
N ASN A 175 -1.53 1.87 -11.33
CA ASN A 175 -0.37 1.81 -12.21
C ASN A 175 0.02 3.18 -12.75
N ARG A 176 -0.96 4.02 -13.11
CA ARG A 176 -0.72 5.40 -13.55
C ARG A 176 -0.09 6.24 -12.43
N HIS A 177 -0.66 6.21 -11.22
CA HIS A 177 -0.09 6.93 -10.08
C HIS A 177 1.31 6.41 -9.71
N SER A 178 1.55 5.12 -9.85
CA SER A 178 2.87 4.52 -9.64
C SER A 178 3.89 5.00 -10.69
N GLY A 179 3.47 5.12 -11.96
CA GLY A 179 4.27 5.73 -13.03
C GLY A 179 4.63 7.18 -12.72
N ASP A 180 3.63 8.00 -12.37
CA ASP A 180 3.83 9.41 -12.00
C ASP A 180 4.77 9.55 -10.79
N THR A 181 4.68 8.63 -9.81
CA THR A 181 5.57 8.59 -8.64
C THR A 181 7.00 8.20 -9.02
N LEU A 182 7.17 7.22 -9.91
CA LEU A 182 8.49 6.84 -10.42
C LEU A 182 9.14 7.97 -11.21
N ASP A 183 8.37 8.68 -12.05
CA ASP A 183 8.85 9.84 -12.80
C ASP A 183 9.27 10.97 -11.85
N ALA A 184 8.49 11.23 -10.79
CA ALA A 184 8.85 12.20 -9.76
C ALA A 184 10.15 11.79 -9.02
N LEU A 185 10.32 10.51 -8.68
CA LEU A 185 11.54 10.01 -8.06
C LEU A 185 12.76 10.11 -9.00
N LEU A 186 12.58 9.85 -10.29
CA LEU A 186 13.63 10.03 -11.29
C LEU A 186 14.02 11.51 -11.42
N ALA A 187 13.06 12.42 -11.45
CA ALA A 187 13.31 13.86 -11.44
C ALA A 187 14.10 14.30 -10.19
N ILE A 188 13.72 13.80 -9.00
CA ILE A 188 14.44 14.05 -7.75
C ILE A 188 15.87 13.49 -7.81
N ASN A 189 16.07 12.28 -8.35
CA ASN A 189 17.41 11.70 -8.47
C ASN A 189 18.30 12.50 -9.44
N GLN A 190 17.75 12.93 -10.58
CA GLN A 190 18.45 13.79 -11.53
C GLN A 190 18.84 15.13 -10.88
N GLN A 191 17.91 15.75 -10.14
CA GLN A 191 18.18 16.96 -9.39
C GLN A 191 19.26 16.75 -8.31
N SER A 192 19.23 15.63 -7.60
CA SER A 192 20.27 15.26 -6.63
C SER A 192 21.65 15.11 -7.28
N ARG A 193 21.73 14.56 -8.50
CA ARG A 193 23.00 14.46 -9.24
C ARG A 193 23.55 15.84 -9.61
N ILE A 194 22.68 16.75 -10.03
CA ILE A 194 23.06 18.14 -10.32
C ILE A 194 23.55 18.84 -9.04
N HIS A 195 22.86 18.64 -7.91
CA HIS A 195 23.31 19.14 -6.60
C HIS A 195 24.63 18.54 -6.16
N GLN A 196 24.86 17.25 -6.39
CA GLN A 196 26.12 16.60 -6.07
C GLN A 196 27.26 17.12 -6.94
N ALA A 197 27.02 17.36 -8.24
CA ALA A 197 28.01 17.95 -9.14
C ALA A 197 28.34 19.42 -8.78
N THR A 198 27.35 20.20 -8.33
CA THR A 198 27.60 21.56 -7.85
C THR A 198 28.31 21.58 -6.51
N LEU A 199 27.98 20.66 -5.59
CA LEU A 199 28.71 20.51 -4.33
C LEU A 199 30.16 20.09 -4.55
N THR A 200 30.45 19.17 -5.47
CA THR A 200 31.85 18.80 -5.78
C THR A 200 32.63 19.96 -6.39
N GLN A 201 32.00 20.80 -7.21
CA GLN A 201 32.60 22.04 -7.70
C GLN A 201 32.84 23.06 -6.58
N LEU A 202 31.89 23.22 -5.66
CA LEU A 202 32.06 24.08 -4.48
C LEU A 202 33.18 23.55 -3.57
N PHE A 203 33.29 22.24 -3.38
CA PHE A 203 34.41 21.67 -2.63
C PHE A 203 35.75 21.88 -3.35
N ALA A 204 35.81 21.76 -4.67
CA ALA A 204 37.03 22.04 -5.43
C ALA A 204 37.47 23.51 -5.29
N THR A 205 36.54 24.45 -5.34
CA THR A 205 36.82 25.89 -5.14
C THR A 205 37.19 26.20 -3.69
N VAL A 206 36.46 25.67 -2.71
CA VAL A 206 36.79 25.81 -1.28
C VAL A 206 38.14 25.20 -0.95
N GLN A 207 38.52 24.10 -1.60
CA GLN A 207 39.84 23.50 -1.42
C GLN A 207 40.95 24.41 -1.97
N ALA A 208 40.73 25.06 -3.11
CA ALA A 208 41.65 26.08 -3.63
C ALA A 208 41.74 27.30 -2.67
N ASP A 209 40.61 27.75 -2.13
CA ASP A 209 40.58 28.83 -1.13
C ASP A 209 41.24 28.43 0.18
N SER A 210 41.12 27.16 0.60
CA SER A 210 41.81 26.64 1.77
C SER A 210 43.33 26.62 1.58
N VAL A 211 43.81 26.32 0.36
CA VAL A 211 45.23 26.43 0.03
C VAL A 211 45.69 27.89 0.06
N LEU A 212 44.91 28.81 -0.50
CA LEU A 212 45.19 30.25 -0.45
C LEU A 212 45.23 30.77 0.99
N LEU A 213 44.25 30.43 1.82
CA LEU A 213 44.18 30.82 3.23
C LEU A 213 45.33 30.22 4.04
N LYS A 214 45.76 28.99 3.74
CA LYS A 214 46.96 28.41 4.35
C LYS A 214 48.22 29.17 3.96
N ILE A 215 48.38 29.54 2.69
CA ILE A 215 49.53 30.35 2.23
C ILE A 215 49.51 31.73 2.91
N LEU A 216 48.35 32.40 2.94
CA LEU A 216 48.20 33.70 3.59
C LEU A 216 48.50 33.62 5.09
N GLY A 217 48.04 32.56 5.76
CA GLY A 217 48.34 32.28 7.16
C GLY A 217 49.82 32.01 7.42
N ILE A 218 50.50 31.26 6.54
CA ILE A 218 51.96 31.04 6.64
C ILE A 218 52.71 32.36 6.43
N VAL A 219 52.35 33.14 5.41
CA VAL A 219 52.96 34.45 5.14
C VAL A 219 52.75 35.38 6.34
N ALA A 220 51.54 35.48 6.88
CA ALA A 220 51.25 36.30 8.05
C ALA A 220 52.02 35.82 9.29
N THR A 221 52.08 34.51 9.56
CA THR A 221 52.82 33.99 10.72
C THR A 221 54.33 34.13 10.62
N VAL A 222 54.89 34.19 9.41
CA VAL A 222 56.33 34.42 9.19
C VAL A 222 56.67 35.92 9.18
N TYR A 223 55.88 36.74 8.48
CA TYR A 223 56.16 38.16 8.33
C TYR A 223 55.79 38.97 9.56
N LEU A 224 54.75 38.61 10.32
CA LEU A 224 54.28 39.42 11.44
C LEU A 224 55.30 39.48 12.61
N PRO A 225 55.94 38.37 13.04
CA PRO A 225 57.04 38.43 13.99
C PRO A 225 58.27 39.11 13.40
N ALA A 226 58.59 38.90 12.11
CA ALA A 226 59.72 39.53 11.46
C ALA A 226 59.56 41.06 11.38
N SER A 227 58.37 41.56 11.09
CA SER A 227 58.03 42.97 11.11
C SER A 227 58.05 43.56 12.52
N LEU A 228 57.62 42.81 13.54
CA LEU A 228 57.75 43.22 14.94
C LEU A 228 59.22 43.33 15.37
N VAL A 229 60.08 42.38 14.98
CA VAL A 229 61.53 42.43 15.25
C VAL A 229 62.19 43.54 14.45
N ALA A 230 61.82 43.76 13.20
CA ALA A 230 62.33 44.88 12.39
C ALA A 230 61.89 46.24 12.93
N ALA A 231 60.66 46.35 13.45
CA ALA A 231 60.17 47.55 14.11
C ALA A 231 60.87 47.77 15.46
N GLN A 232 61.03 46.72 16.29
CA GLN A 232 61.79 46.82 17.54
C GLN A 232 63.25 47.13 17.29
N SER A 233 63.91 46.53 16.30
CA SER A 233 65.31 46.82 16.00
C SER A 233 65.49 48.26 15.48
N LYS A 234 64.58 48.79 14.67
CA LYS A 234 64.60 50.23 14.29
C LYS A 234 64.41 51.16 15.49
N THR A 235 63.54 50.79 16.43
CA THR A 235 63.24 51.65 17.60
C THR A 235 64.34 51.58 18.65
N VAL A 236 65.05 50.45 18.77
CA VAL A 236 66.11 50.23 19.76
C VAL A 236 67.48 50.66 19.23
N PHE A 237 67.78 50.51 17.93
CA PHE A 237 69.03 51.00 17.34
C PHE A 237 69.08 52.51 17.10
N SER A 238 67.94 53.23 17.16
CA SER A 238 67.93 54.69 17.04
C SER A 238 68.23 55.42 18.36
N SER A 239 68.44 54.72 19.48
CA SER A 239 68.73 55.36 20.77
C SER A 239 70.11 54.94 21.29
N ASN A 240 71.08 55.84 21.14
CA ASN A 240 72.35 55.88 21.87
C ASN A 240 73.34 54.70 21.71
N LEU A 241 73.72 54.33 20.48
CA LEU A 241 74.84 53.38 20.28
C LEU A 241 76.24 54.03 20.24
N ILE A 242 76.37 55.35 20.39
CA ILE A 242 77.67 56.02 20.43
C ILE A 242 77.68 57.06 21.55
N GLN A 243 78.05 56.63 22.76
CA GLN A 243 78.36 57.55 23.86
C GLN A 243 79.86 57.85 23.79
N TYR A 244 80.22 59.01 23.22
CA TYR A 244 81.59 59.53 23.32
C TYR A 244 81.82 60.00 24.75
N VAL A 245 82.60 59.24 25.53
CA VAL A 245 83.04 59.69 26.86
C VAL A 245 84.16 60.71 26.66
N ALA A 246 83.80 61.99 26.65
CA ALA A 246 84.77 63.07 26.71
C ALA A 246 85.37 63.11 28.12
N ALA A 247 86.64 62.74 28.23
CA ALA A 247 87.40 62.85 29.48
C ALA A 247 87.63 64.32 29.82
N ALA A 248 86.88 64.83 30.80
CA ALA A 248 87.16 66.13 31.40
C ALA A 248 88.28 65.99 32.46
N SER A 249 89.52 65.82 32.02
CA SER A 249 90.70 66.25 32.80
C SER A 249 91.98 66.24 31.95
N PRO A 250 92.85 67.26 32.03
CA PRO A 250 93.91 67.52 31.07
C PRO A 250 95.22 66.86 31.48
N THR A 251 95.35 65.54 31.29
CA THR A 251 96.65 64.90 31.15
C THR A 251 96.49 63.56 30.45
N ALA A 252 96.57 63.67 29.12
CA ALA A 252 96.99 62.69 28.13
C ALA A 252 96.82 61.19 28.44
N GLU A 253 95.91 60.54 27.69
CA GLU A 253 96.04 59.17 27.16
C GLU A 253 94.96 58.92 26.07
N PRO A 254 95.18 57.98 25.13
CA PRO A 254 94.43 57.89 23.86
C PRO A 254 92.99 57.40 24.00
N GLN A 255 92.07 58.04 23.25
CA GLN A 255 90.66 57.70 23.19
C GLN A 255 90.45 56.22 22.82
N ARG A 256 89.96 55.43 23.78
CA ARG A 256 89.69 54.00 23.59
C ARG A 256 88.22 53.83 23.18
N LEU A 257 88.00 53.37 21.95
CA LEU A 257 86.69 52.87 21.49
C LEU A 257 86.30 51.67 22.37
N VAL A 258 85.40 51.88 23.32
CA VAL A 258 84.86 50.80 24.15
C VAL A 258 83.58 50.29 23.47
N LEU A 259 83.63 49.05 23.01
CA LEU A 259 82.44 48.35 22.55
C LEU A 259 81.41 48.34 23.69
N SER A 260 80.21 48.86 23.46
CA SER A 260 79.14 48.86 24.46
C SER A 260 78.93 47.42 24.96
N PRO A 261 78.99 47.16 26.28
CA PRO A 261 78.81 45.82 26.84
C PRO A 261 77.41 45.23 26.55
N GLN A 262 76.49 46.02 26.00
CA GLN A 262 75.14 45.60 25.62
C GLN A 262 75.06 44.83 24.28
N PHE A 263 76.17 44.68 23.55
CA PHE A 263 76.19 43.84 22.34
C PHE A 263 75.82 42.38 22.65
N TRP A 264 76.27 41.86 23.80
CA TRP A 264 75.97 40.50 24.22
C TRP A 264 74.49 40.27 24.50
N THR A 265 73.76 41.27 25.00
CA THR A 265 72.31 41.17 25.19
C THR A 265 71.55 41.04 23.88
N TYR A 266 72.04 41.62 22.78
CA TYR A 266 71.44 41.46 21.44
C TYR A 266 71.64 40.04 20.91
N VAL A 267 72.86 39.51 21.01
CA VAL A 267 73.13 38.12 20.62
C VAL A 267 72.34 37.16 21.49
N ALA A 268 72.28 37.40 22.81
CA ALA A 268 71.54 36.56 23.76
C ALA A 268 70.02 36.58 23.55
N THR A 269 69.45 37.62 22.94
CA THR A 269 67.99 37.71 22.68
C THR A 269 67.62 37.29 21.25
N SER A 270 68.45 37.58 20.26
CA SER A 270 68.19 37.19 18.86
C SER A 270 68.33 35.68 18.62
N LEU A 271 69.33 35.04 19.22
CA LEU A 271 69.58 33.59 19.06
C LEU A 271 68.42 32.72 19.55
N PRO A 272 67.83 32.93 20.76
CA PRO A 272 66.67 32.16 21.19
C PRO A 272 65.43 32.49 20.39
N LEU A 273 65.25 33.74 19.93
CA LEU A 273 64.09 34.09 19.09
C LEU A 273 64.17 33.41 17.72
N MET A 274 65.37 33.33 17.13
CA MET A 274 65.63 32.60 15.90
C MET A 274 65.49 31.08 16.10
N GLY A 275 65.92 30.57 17.25
CA GLY A 275 65.70 29.19 17.66
C GLY A 275 64.20 28.86 17.81
N LEU A 276 63.42 29.77 18.40
CA LEU A 276 61.97 29.61 18.58
C LEU A 276 61.23 29.61 17.24
N THR A 277 61.59 30.51 16.32
CA THR A 277 60.97 30.54 15.00
C THR A 277 61.31 29.30 14.19
N LEU A 278 62.57 28.83 14.22
CA LEU A 278 62.95 27.55 13.61
C LEU A 278 62.25 26.35 14.26
N ALA A 279 62.12 26.33 15.58
CA ALA A 279 61.42 25.27 16.29
C ALA A 279 59.93 25.23 15.92
N CYS A 280 59.28 26.39 15.81
CA CYS A 280 57.89 26.50 15.36
C CYS A 280 57.72 26.05 13.91
N THR A 281 58.59 26.45 12.99
CA THR A 281 58.50 26.03 11.57
C THR A 281 58.71 24.53 11.42
N LEU A 282 59.71 23.96 12.10
CA LEU A 282 59.94 22.51 12.10
C LEU A 282 58.81 21.73 12.78
N PHE A 283 58.21 22.26 13.84
CA PHE A 283 57.07 21.63 14.51
C PHE A 283 55.83 21.59 13.59
N LEU A 284 55.55 22.69 12.89
CA LEU A 284 54.45 22.75 11.92
C LEU A 284 54.69 21.83 10.72
N ASP A 285 55.92 21.76 10.19
CA ASP A 285 56.25 20.84 9.09
C ASP A 285 56.09 19.37 9.53
N ARG A 286 56.58 19.01 10.72
CA ARG A 286 56.40 17.65 11.27
C ARG A 286 54.94 17.31 11.48
N ARG A 287 54.12 18.25 11.98
CA ARG A 287 52.69 18.04 12.17
C ARG A 287 51.96 17.85 10.84
N SER A 288 52.30 18.64 9.82
CA SER A 288 51.76 18.51 8.45
C SER A 288 52.08 17.13 7.86
N ARG A 289 53.33 16.66 7.96
CA ARG A 289 53.73 15.33 7.48
C ARG A 289 52.99 14.19 8.19
N ARG A 290 52.75 14.32 9.50
CA ARG A 290 51.98 13.32 10.27
C ARG A 290 50.53 13.24 9.79
N GLN A 291 49.90 14.37 9.51
CA GLN A 291 48.53 14.39 8.98
C GLN A 291 48.46 13.79 7.56
N ALA A 292 49.45 14.06 6.71
CA ALA A 292 49.52 13.46 5.37
C ALA A 292 49.73 11.94 5.40
N ALA A 293 50.54 11.43 6.34
CA ALA A 293 50.73 9.99 6.53
C ALA A 293 49.45 9.29 7.04
N LEU A 294 48.72 9.92 7.96
CA LEU A 294 47.47 9.38 8.48
C LEU A 294 46.39 9.28 7.40
N GLY A 295 46.27 10.30 6.54
CA GLY A 295 45.32 10.28 5.43
C GLY A 295 45.58 9.15 4.42
N LYS A 296 46.85 8.84 4.15
CA LYS A 296 47.21 7.70 3.28
C LYS A 296 46.87 6.34 3.89
N ALA A 297 47.00 6.20 5.21
CA ALA A 297 46.65 4.96 5.91
C ALA A 297 45.15 4.69 5.86
N VAL A 298 44.32 5.73 6.03
CA VAL A 298 42.85 5.60 5.96
C VAL A 298 42.38 5.26 4.53
N ALA A 299 42.96 5.91 3.51
CA ALA A 299 42.62 5.60 2.12
C ALA A 299 43.04 4.18 1.67
N ALA A 300 44.11 3.63 2.26
CA ALA A 300 44.54 2.26 1.99
C ALA A 300 43.61 1.22 2.63
N ASP A 301 42.99 1.55 3.77
CA ASP A 301 42.04 0.67 4.47
C ASP A 301 40.68 0.60 3.75
N GLU A 302 40.20 1.73 3.21
CA GLU A 302 38.95 1.76 2.42
C GLU A 302 39.08 1.08 1.03
N GLY A 303 40.29 1.00 0.46
CA GLY A 303 40.53 0.39 -0.85
C GLY A 303 40.47 -1.14 -0.90
N VAL A 304 40.45 -1.82 0.26
CA VAL A 304 40.51 -3.30 0.33
C VAL A 304 39.12 -3.96 0.32
N VAL A 305 38.04 -3.20 0.51
CA VAL A 305 36.68 -3.78 0.68
C VAL A 305 35.89 -3.90 -0.63
N LEU A 306 36.36 -3.33 -1.74
CA LEU A 306 35.68 -3.45 -3.06
C LEU A 306 36.48 -4.34 -4.02
N SER A 307 36.67 -5.61 -3.65
CA SER A 307 36.94 -6.65 -4.65
C SER A 307 35.61 -7.02 -5.31
N PRO A 308 35.42 -6.80 -6.62
CA PRO A 308 34.20 -7.17 -7.31
C PRO A 308 34.16 -8.69 -7.41
N GLY A 309 33.30 -9.29 -6.58
CA GLY A 309 32.94 -10.69 -6.68
C GLY A 309 32.56 -11.02 -8.12
N ALA A 310 33.35 -11.89 -8.73
CA ALA A 310 33.11 -12.49 -10.03
C ALA A 310 31.76 -13.23 -10.00
N GLY A 311 30.70 -12.52 -10.38
CA GLY A 311 29.39 -13.07 -10.67
C GLY A 311 29.46 -13.85 -11.97
N THR A 312 29.60 -15.16 -11.83
CA THR A 312 29.50 -16.19 -12.86
C THR A 312 28.31 -15.96 -13.80
N ALA A 313 28.62 -15.83 -15.10
CA ALA A 313 27.65 -15.84 -16.17
C ALA A 313 26.96 -17.21 -16.23
N HIS A 314 25.67 -17.26 -15.89
CA HIS A 314 24.82 -18.41 -16.15
C HIS A 314 24.06 -18.16 -17.47
N ALA A 315 24.49 -18.85 -18.53
CA ALA A 315 23.78 -18.93 -19.79
C ALA A 315 22.53 -19.82 -19.60
N GLY A 316 21.36 -19.18 -19.42
CA GLY A 316 20.06 -19.85 -19.44
C GLY A 316 19.59 -20.02 -20.88
N ALA A 317 19.70 -21.25 -21.39
CA ALA A 317 19.05 -21.67 -22.63
C ALA A 317 17.53 -21.71 -22.43
N LEU A 318 16.79 -20.99 -23.27
CA LEU A 318 15.33 -21.06 -23.38
C LEU A 318 14.96 -22.20 -24.34
N PRO A 319 14.11 -23.17 -23.94
CA PRO A 319 13.50 -24.10 -24.88
C PRO A 319 12.28 -23.45 -25.53
N SER A 320 12.30 -23.42 -26.86
CA SER A 320 11.13 -23.22 -27.72
C SER A 320 10.17 -24.40 -27.59
N HIS A 321 8.88 -24.14 -27.40
CA HIS A 321 7.81 -25.10 -27.65
C HIS A 321 6.50 -24.36 -28.01
N PRO A 322 5.52 -25.08 -28.60
CA PRO A 322 4.90 -24.78 -29.89
C PRO A 322 3.61 -23.97 -29.80
#